data_AF-A0A925SJQ3-F1
#
_entry.id   AF-A0A925SJQ3-F1
#
_cell.length_a   1.000
_cell.length_b   1.000
_cell.length_c   1.000
_cell.angle_alpha   90.00
_cell.angle_beta   90.00
_cell.angle_gamma   90.00
#
_symmetry.space_group_name_H-M   'P 1'
#
loop_
_entity.id
_entity.type
_entity.pdbx_description
1 polymer ?
#
loop_
_entity_poly.entity_id
_entity_poly.type
_entity_poly.pdbx_seq_one_letter_code
_entity_poly.pdbx_strand_id
1 'polypeptide(L)'
;MPYSHPQPINRANALREVRHLLPGALVFAGLGGYVNAVALGFFLTPVSHMTGAISHLGVDLAEGRGADAFASVSIVVGFVIGAILAGMTIGARKLMPGRRYGAALIAEGLLLGGATVLLLGRHRLGLPLVAVACGLQNAMTSSYCGLLIRSTHVTGTVTDIGVMIGHWIRHRKIETWKLGFLSAVVLAFGTGGFFGAWLDLRFGPRCLAVGSVGCVVAGVGLWIAVRRGWLRPAAVAGSGPRTASFPNL
;
A
#
# COMPACT_ATOMS: atom_id res chain seq x y z
N MET A 1 -13.94 -18.72 4.10
CA MET A 1 -13.26 -17.57 4.75
C MET A 1 -11.76 -17.87 4.80
N PRO A 2 -10.86 -16.91 4.55
CA PRO A 2 -9.40 -17.15 4.51
C PRO A 2 -8.77 -17.38 5.90
N TYR A 3 -9.49 -18.02 6.82
CA TYR A 3 -9.06 -18.33 8.18
C TYR A 3 -9.47 -19.75 8.56
N SER A 4 -8.68 -20.75 8.19
CA SER A 4 -8.76 -22.09 8.78
C SER A 4 -7.68 -22.31 9.85
N HIS A 5 -6.62 -21.49 9.89
CA HIS A 5 -5.59 -21.57 10.91
C HIS A 5 -5.25 -20.17 11.48
N PRO A 6 -5.73 -19.85 12.71
CA PRO A 6 -5.26 -18.67 13.43
C PRO A 6 -3.76 -18.82 13.68
N GLN A 7 -2.94 -17.87 13.24
CA GLN A 7 -1.58 -17.77 13.79
C GLN A 7 -1.70 -17.42 15.27
N PRO A 8 -0.96 -18.08 16.17
CA PRO A 8 -1.04 -17.82 17.60
C PRO A 8 -0.34 -16.48 17.91
N ILE A 9 -1.00 -15.37 17.59
CA ILE A 9 -0.63 -14.07 18.14
C ILE A 9 -1.09 -14.10 19.60
N ASN A 10 -0.14 -14.07 20.52
CA ASN A 10 -0.44 -13.98 21.94
C ASN A 10 -1.19 -12.66 22.18
N ARG A 11 -2.50 -12.73 22.41
CA ARG A 11 -3.40 -11.57 22.52
C ARG A 11 -2.95 -10.56 23.58
N ALA A 12 -2.21 -11.00 24.60
CA ALA A 12 -1.64 -10.13 25.64
C ALA A 12 -0.45 -9.28 25.12
N ASN A 13 0.28 -9.76 24.12
CA ASN A 13 1.48 -9.12 23.56
C ASN A 13 1.28 -8.56 22.15
N ALA A 14 0.13 -8.80 21.51
CA ALA A 14 -0.18 -8.33 20.15
C ALA A 14 0.05 -6.81 19.98
N LEU A 15 -0.38 -6.02 20.96
CA LEU A 15 -0.14 -4.58 21.00
C LEU A 15 1.36 -4.25 21.05
N ARG A 16 2.16 -4.99 21.82
CA ARG A 16 3.59 -4.76 21.98
C ARG A 16 4.38 -5.18 20.73
N GLU A 17 3.97 -6.26 20.07
CA GLU A 17 4.53 -6.74 18.81
C GLU A 17 4.20 -5.80 17.64
N VAL A 18 2.99 -5.23 17.59
CA VAL A 18 2.53 -4.36 16.50
C VAL A 18 2.84 -2.88 16.74
N ARG A 19 3.12 -2.43 17.97
CA ARG A 19 3.38 -1.00 18.27
C ARG A 19 4.55 -0.43 17.48
N HIS A 20 5.59 -1.21 17.27
CA HIS A 20 6.75 -0.79 16.46
C HIS A 20 6.43 -0.71 14.96
N LEU A 21 5.35 -1.37 14.52
CA LEU A 21 4.90 -1.47 13.14
C LEU A 21 3.89 -0.38 12.77
N LEU A 22 3.16 0.13 13.77
CA LEU A 22 2.13 1.16 13.61
C LEU A 22 2.65 2.40 12.86
N PRO A 23 3.82 3.01 13.21
CA PRO A 23 4.29 4.20 12.49
C PRO A 23 4.51 3.93 11.00
N GLY A 24 5.12 2.80 10.65
CA GLY A 24 5.35 2.43 9.26
C GLY A 24 4.03 2.22 8.50
N ALA A 25 3.08 1.48 9.09
CA ALA A 25 1.78 1.25 8.49
C ALA A 25 0.99 2.55 8.25
N LEU A 26 1.02 3.49 9.20
CA LEU A 26 0.36 4.78 9.05
C LEU A 26 1.03 5.66 8.00
N VAL A 27 2.38 5.69 7.96
CA VAL A 27 3.12 6.43 6.93
C VAL A 27 2.82 5.88 5.54
N PHE A 28 2.81 4.55 5.36
CA PHE A 28 2.44 3.94 4.09
C PHE A 28 0.98 4.18 3.71
N ALA A 29 0.05 4.12 4.67
CA ALA A 29 -1.35 4.43 4.42
C ALA A 29 -1.54 5.88 3.98
N GLY A 30 -0.89 6.82 4.68
CA GLY A 30 -0.91 8.25 4.34
C GLY A 30 -0.27 8.53 2.99
N LEU A 31 0.88 7.94 2.68
CA LEU A 31 1.52 8.06 1.37
C LEU A 31 0.63 7.48 0.27
N GLY A 32 0.00 6.32 0.49
CA GLY A 32 -0.93 5.72 -0.46
C GLY A 32 -2.14 6.64 -0.73
N GLY A 33 -2.70 7.24 0.31
CA GLY A 33 -3.78 8.23 0.19
C GLY A 33 -3.32 9.47 -0.57
N TYR A 34 -2.14 9.99 -0.25
CA TYR A 34 -1.52 11.13 -0.92
C TYR A 34 -1.36 10.91 -2.43
N VAL A 35 -0.65 9.85 -2.83
CA VAL A 35 -0.39 9.55 -4.25
C VAL A 35 -1.70 9.30 -5.00
N ASN A 36 -2.66 8.60 -4.39
CA ASN A 36 -3.95 8.32 -5.02
C ASN A 36 -4.79 9.59 -5.23
N ALA A 37 -4.80 10.51 -4.27
CA ALA A 37 -5.50 11.79 -4.41
C ALA A 37 -4.88 12.68 -5.50
N VAL A 38 -3.56 12.72 -5.58
CA VAL A 38 -2.85 13.45 -6.66
C VAL A 38 -3.19 12.84 -8.02
N ALA A 39 -3.18 11.51 -8.15
CA ALA A 39 -3.54 10.85 -9.41
C ALA A 39 -4.99 11.09 -9.83
N LEU A 40 -5.92 11.13 -8.85
CA LEU A 40 -7.33 11.48 -9.08
C LEU A 40 -7.50 12.89 -9.65
N GLY A 41 -6.70 13.86 -9.19
CA GLY A 41 -6.75 15.24 -9.69
C GLY A 41 -6.50 15.39 -11.19
N PHE A 42 -5.73 14.48 -11.80
CA PHE A 42 -5.41 14.51 -13.23
C PHE A 42 -6.34 13.70 -14.12
N PHE A 43 -6.80 12.54 -13.63
CA PHE A 43 -7.44 11.54 -14.49
C PHE A 43 -8.84 11.14 -14.06
N LEU A 44 -9.36 11.72 -12.96
CA LEU A 44 -10.67 11.39 -12.35
C LEU A 44 -10.86 9.91 -11.98
N THR A 45 -9.86 9.05 -12.24
CA THR A 45 -9.87 7.62 -11.95
C THR A 45 -8.85 7.30 -10.87
N PRO A 46 -9.23 6.61 -9.79
CA PRO A 46 -8.31 6.25 -8.73
C PRO A 46 -7.34 5.16 -9.17
N VAL A 47 -6.05 5.34 -8.86
CA VAL A 47 -4.96 4.41 -9.25
C VAL A 47 -4.67 3.33 -8.22
N SER A 48 -5.10 3.50 -6.96
CA SER A 48 -4.94 2.46 -5.92
C SER A 48 -6.23 1.68 -5.64
N HIS A 49 -7.39 2.15 -6.12
CA HIS A 49 -8.68 1.50 -5.91
C HIS A 49 -9.05 0.63 -7.11
N MET A 50 -8.54 -0.61 -7.14
CA MET A 50 -8.79 -1.53 -8.26
C MET A 50 -10.28 -1.81 -8.49
N THR A 51 -11.10 -1.86 -7.43
CA THR A 51 -12.56 -2.00 -7.57
C THR A 51 -13.17 -0.83 -8.34
N GLY A 52 -12.74 0.40 -8.04
CA GLY A 52 -13.19 1.60 -8.75
C GLY A 52 -12.68 1.64 -10.19
N ALA A 53 -11.40 1.32 -10.42
CA ALA A 53 -10.82 1.29 -11.76
C ALA A 53 -11.52 0.27 -12.68
N ILE A 54 -11.87 -0.91 -12.17
CA ILE A 54 -12.63 -1.93 -12.92
C ILE A 54 -14.07 -1.47 -13.18
N SER A 55 -14.73 -0.81 -12.21
CA SER A 55 -16.06 -0.23 -12.44
C SER A 55 -16.03 0.88 -13.49
N HIS A 56 -15.06 1.79 -13.44
CA HIS A 56 -14.87 2.84 -14.45
C HIS A 56 -14.61 2.26 -15.83
N LEU A 57 -13.77 1.22 -15.94
CA LEU A 57 -13.56 0.50 -17.19
C LEU A 57 -14.88 -0.01 -17.78
N GLY A 58 -15.76 -0.59 -16.95
CA GLY A 58 -17.08 -1.05 -17.40
C GLY A 58 -17.95 0.08 -17.95
N VAL A 59 -17.96 1.23 -17.27
CA VAL A 59 -18.68 2.43 -17.72
C VAL A 59 -18.08 2.97 -19.03
N ASP A 60 -16.76 3.12 -19.10
CA ASP A 60 -16.08 3.65 -20.28
C ASP A 60 -16.30 2.76 -21.51
N LEU A 61 -16.34 1.44 -21.34
CA LEU A 61 -16.67 0.49 -22.40
C LEU A 61 -18.13 0.59 -22.83
N ALA A 62 -19.06 0.69 -21.88
CA ALA A 62 -20.49 0.80 -22.18
C ALA A 62 -20.83 2.10 -22.92
N GLU A 63 -20.12 3.19 -22.62
CA GLU A 63 -20.31 4.49 -23.26
C GLU A 63 -19.49 4.67 -24.55
N GLY A 64 -18.71 3.65 -24.96
CA GLY A 64 -17.87 3.72 -26.16
C GLY A 64 -16.64 4.64 -26.03
N ARG A 65 -16.26 5.02 -24.82
CA ARG A 65 -15.10 5.88 -24.51
C ARG A 65 -13.79 5.09 -24.51
N GLY A 66 -13.37 4.63 -25.70
CA GLY A 66 -12.20 3.76 -25.87
C GLY A 66 -10.88 4.29 -25.30
N ALA A 67 -10.67 5.62 -25.31
CA ALA A 67 -9.47 6.23 -24.74
C ALA A 67 -9.41 6.13 -23.20
N ASP A 68 -10.54 6.36 -22.54
CA ASP A 68 -10.66 6.26 -21.07
C ASP A 68 -10.61 4.80 -20.63
N ALA A 69 -11.25 3.90 -21.39
CA ALA A 69 -11.14 2.46 -21.18
C ALA A 69 -9.69 1.98 -21.25
N PHE A 70 -8.91 2.44 -22.25
CA PHE A 70 -7.49 2.12 -22.35
C PHE A 70 -6.70 2.65 -21.14
N ALA A 71 -7.00 3.85 -20.66
CA ALA A 71 -6.38 4.40 -19.47
C ALA A 71 -6.67 3.52 -18.24
N SER A 72 -7.93 3.14 -18.03
CA SER A 72 -8.37 2.25 -16.95
C SER A 72 -7.68 0.87 -17.01
N VAL A 73 -7.55 0.27 -18.20
CA VAL A 73 -6.79 -0.98 -18.40
C VAL A 73 -5.31 -0.78 -18.05
N SER A 74 -4.70 0.32 -18.50
CA SER A 74 -3.29 0.61 -18.23
C SER A 74 -2.99 0.77 -16.73
N ILE A 75 -3.93 1.34 -15.96
CA ILE A 75 -3.86 1.42 -14.49
C ILE A 75 -3.85 0.02 -13.89
N VAL A 76 -4.81 -0.82 -14.27
CA VAL A 76 -4.95 -2.19 -13.71
C VAL A 76 -3.70 -3.02 -14.02
N VAL A 77 -3.25 -3.01 -15.28
CA VAL A 77 -2.04 -3.73 -15.70
C VAL A 77 -0.81 -3.20 -14.99
N GLY A 78 -0.65 -1.87 -14.90
CA GLY A 78 0.45 -1.23 -14.17
C GLY A 78 0.48 -1.66 -12.71
N PHE A 79 -0.66 -1.64 -12.02
CA PHE A 79 -0.77 -2.08 -10.64
C PHE A 79 -0.35 -3.54 -10.47
N VAL A 80 -0.80 -4.43 -11.36
CA VAL A 80 -0.41 -5.86 -11.35
C VAL A 80 1.09 -6.02 -11.55
N ILE A 81 1.70 -5.29 -12.50
CA ILE A 81 3.15 -5.29 -12.70
C ILE A 81 3.88 -4.86 -11.42
N GLY A 82 3.42 -3.78 -10.78
CA GLY A 82 3.96 -3.34 -9.49
C GLY A 82 3.91 -4.41 -8.42
N ALA A 83 2.77 -5.10 -8.30
CA ALA A 83 2.60 -6.19 -7.35
C ALA A 83 3.51 -7.41 -7.66
N ILE A 84 3.71 -7.74 -8.94
CA ILE A 84 4.66 -8.77 -9.39
C ILE A 84 6.08 -8.39 -8.98
N LEU A 85 6.49 -7.13 -9.23
CA LEU A 85 7.82 -6.63 -8.85
C LEU A 85 8.03 -6.71 -7.33
N ALA A 86 7.03 -6.37 -6.52
CA ALA A 86 7.10 -6.55 -5.06
C ALA A 86 7.28 -8.02 -4.68
N GLY A 87 6.51 -8.92 -5.29
CA GLY A 87 6.59 -10.36 -5.06
C GLY A 87 7.97 -10.93 -5.39
N MET A 88 8.55 -10.53 -6.53
CA MET A 88 9.89 -10.95 -6.98
C MET A 88 10.99 -10.39 -6.08
N THR A 89 10.89 -9.14 -5.65
CA THR A 89 11.95 -8.46 -4.88
C THR A 89 11.95 -8.84 -3.41
N ILE A 90 10.78 -8.97 -2.78
CA ILE A 90 10.64 -9.19 -1.34
C ILE A 90 10.56 -10.70 -1.04
N GLY A 91 9.75 -11.46 -1.79
CA GLY A 91 9.53 -12.90 -1.60
C GLY A 91 8.65 -13.25 -0.38
N ALA A 92 8.23 -14.51 -0.27
CA ALA A 92 7.25 -15.00 0.71
C ALA A 92 7.76 -15.24 2.15
N ARG A 93 8.99 -14.80 2.50
CA ARG A 93 9.60 -15.14 3.81
C ARG A 93 9.27 -14.09 4.88
N LYS A 94 8.90 -14.56 6.09
CA LYS A 94 8.51 -13.77 7.28
C LYS A 94 9.33 -12.48 7.39
N LEU A 95 8.61 -11.35 7.28
CA LEU A 95 9.14 -10.08 6.80
C LEU A 95 9.60 -9.20 7.96
N MET A 96 10.89 -8.89 7.98
CA MET A 96 11.45 -7.75 8.71
C MET A 96 12.01 -6.74 7.68
N PRO A 97 11.99 -5.43 7.98
CA PRO A 97 12.58 -4.40 7.12
C PRO A 97 14.06 -4.74 6.85
N GLY A 98 14.36 -5.06 5.59
CA GLY A 98 15.68 -5.50 5.16
C GLY A 98 16.12 -4.81 3.87
N ARG A 99 17.29 -5.21 3.34
CA ARG A 99 17.86 -4.62 2.13
C ARG A 99 16.91 -4.62 0.93
N ARG A 100 16.06 -5.65 0.82
CA ARG A 100 15.05 -5.82 -0.25
C ARG A 100 13.91 -4.81 -0.13
N TYR A 101 13.48 -4.48 1.08
CA TYR A 101 12.52 -3.41 1.34
C TYR A 101 13.08 -2.04 0.97
N GLY A 102 14.36 -1.79 1.29
CA GLY A 102 15.03 -0.55 0.88
C GLY A 102 15.08 -0.41 -0.64
N ALA A 103 15.38 -1.50 -1.35
CA ALA A 103 15.37 -1.53 -2.81
C ALA A 103 13.97 -1.30 -3.40
N ALA A 104 12.92 -1.90 -2.82
CA ALA A 104 11.54 -1.69 -3.25
C ALA A 104 11.10 -0.24 -3.04
N LEU A 105 11.43 0.38 -1.90
CA LEU A 105 11.18 1.81 -1.64
C LEU A 105 11.91 2.73 -2.61
N ILE A 106 13.18 2.44 -2.93
CA ILE A 106 13.92 3.22 -3.95
C ILE A 106 13.24 3.07 -5.31
N ALA A 107 12.86 1.85 -5.70
CA ALA A 107 12.16 1.61 -6.97
C ALA A 107 10.83 2.35 -7.04
N GLU A 108 10.03 2.30 -5.97
CA GLU A 108 8.78 3.06 -5.84
C GLU A 108 9.02 4.57 -6.02
N GLY A 109 10.03 5.12 -5.34
CA GLY A 109 10.39 6.52 -5.44
C GLY A 109 10.84 6.91 -6.85
N LEU A 110 11.63 6.07 -7.53
CA LEU A 110 12.04 6.30 -8.92
C LEU A 110 10.86 6.26 -9.89
N LEU A 111 9.91 5.33 -9.70
CA LEU A 111 8.68 5.26 -10.50
C LEU A 111 7.83 6.52 -10.33
N LEU A 112 7.65 7.01 -9.10
CA LEU A 112 6.94 8.28 -8.83
C LEU A 112 7.68 9.49 -9.41
N GLY A 113 9.02 9.50 -9.37
CA GLY A 113 9.83 10.55 -9.97
C GLY A 113 9.71 10.58 -11.49
N GLY A 114 9.79 9.42 -12.13
CA GLY A 114 9.54 9.28 -13.57
C GLY A 114 8.12 9.68 -13.94
N ALA A 115 7.13 9.31 -13.13
CA ALA A 115 5.74 9.70 -13.34
C ALA A 115 5.56 11.21 -13.25
N THR A 116 6.23 11.86 -12.30
CA THR A 116 6.24 13.32 -12.16
C THR A 116 6.74 13.99 -13.45
N VAL A 117 7.87 13.53 -13.99
CA VAL A 117 8.45 14.08 -15.23
C VAL A 117 7.50 13.88 -16.42
N LEU A 118 6.95 12.68 -16.58
CA LEU A 118 6.03 12.36 -17.67
C LEU A 118 4.74 13.20 -17.60
N LEU A 119 4.15 13.35 -16.41
CA LEU A 119 2.93 14.14 -16.22
C LEU A 119 3.16 15.64 -16.43
N LEU A 120 4.34 16.16 -16.05
CA LEU A 120 4.72 17.53 -16.38
C LEU A 120 4.85 17.76 -17.89
N GLY A 121 5.33 16.76 -18.62
CA GLY A 121 5.34 16.73 -20.09
C GLY A 121 3.98 16.43 -20.72
N ARG A 122 2.89 16.35 -19.94
CA ARG A 122 1.54 15.96 -20.37
C ARG A 122 1.47 14.59 -21.07
N HIS A 123 2.42 13.71 -20.75
CA HIS A 123 2.51 12.38 -21.34
C HIS A 123 1.61 11.40 -20.57
N ARG A 124 0.70 10.73 -21.29
CA ARG A 124 -0.29 9.81 -20.70
C ARG A 124 0.34 8.59 -20.00
N LEU A 125 1.59 8.25 -20.34
CA LEU A 125 2.34 7.16 -19.68
C LEU A 125 2.70 7.43 -18.21
N GLY A 126 2.55 8.66 -17.72
CA GLY A 126 2.74 8.93 -16.30
C GLY A 126 1.77 8.14 -15.42
N LEU A 127 0.54 7.92 -15.90
CA LEU A 127 -0.53 7.25 -15.16
C LEU A 127 -0.25 5.76 -14.85
N PRO A 128 0.06 4.89 -15.84
CA PRO A 128 0.42 3.51 -15.55
C PRO A 128 1.68 3.43 -14.68
N LEU A 129 2.60 4.40 -14.76
CA LEU A 129 3.79 4.42 -13.92
C LEU A 129 3.47 4.70 -12.44
N VAL A 130 2.53 5.62 -12.16
CA VAL A 130 1.96 5.79 -10.80
C VAL A 130 1.28 4.49 -10.35
N ALA A 131 0.53 3.83 -11.24
CA ALA A 131 -0.14 2.57 -10.90
C ALA A 131 0.86 1.45 -10.55
N VAL A 132 1.98 1.33 -11.28
CA VAL A 132 3.08 0.41 -10.93
C VAL A 132 3.66 0.74 -9.55
N ALA A 133 3.90 2.02 -9.24
CA ALA A 133 4.38 2.42 -7.92
C ALA A 133 3.39 2.03 -6.80
N CYS A 134 2.10 2.33 -6.99
CA CYS A 134 1.03 1.95 -6.07
C CYS A 134 0.92 0.44 -5.89
N GLY A 135 1.00 -0.34 -6.97
CA GLY A 135 0.97 -1.80 -6.93
C GLY A 135 2.15 -2.38 -6.14
N LEU A 136 3.35 -1.83 -6.36
CA LEU A 136 4.57 -2.18 -5.63
C LEU A 136 4.44 -1.90 -4.14
N GLN A 137 4.02 -0.68 -3.76
CA GLN A 137 3.81 -0.26 -2.37
C GLN A 137 2.76 -1.15 -1.67
N ASN A 138 1.66 -1.42 -2.36
CA ASN A 138 0.57 -2.23 -1.82
C ASN A 138 0.97 -3.67 -1.56
N ALA A 139 1.67 -4.29 -2.51
CA ALA A 139 2.15 -5.64 -2.33
C ALA A 139 3.27 -5.71 -1.28
N MET A 140 4.17 -4.72 -1.23
CA MET A 140 5.23 -4.62 -0.21
C MET A 140 4.68 -4.51 1.21
N THR A 141 3.59 -3.76 1.38
CA THR A 141 2.95 -3.54 2.69
C THR A 141 2.01 -4.67 3.08
N SER A 142 1.45 -5.41 2.11
CA SER A 142 0.50 -6.51 2.35
C SER A 142 1.02 -7.64 3.24
N SER A 143 2.34 -7.76 3.38
CA SER A 143 3.00 -8.82 4.16
C SER A 143 3.76 -8.29 5.39
N TYR A 144 3.38 -7.14 5.94
CA TYR A 144 4.10 -6.55 7.07
C TYR A 144 3.98 -7.42 8.34
N CYS A 145 5.08 -8.11 8.70
CA CYS A 145 5.25 -8.90 9.92
C CYS A 145 4.10 -9.89 10.26
N GLY A 146 3.53 -10.55 9.25
CA GLY A 146 2.52 -11.59 9.48
C GLY A 146 1.09 -11.09 9.74
N LEU A 147 0.87 -9.77 9.86
CA LEU A 147 -0.45 -9.18 9.70
C LEU A 147 -0.65 -8.80 8.23
N LEU A 148 -1.71 -9.30 7.60
CA LEU A 148 -2.16 -8.87 6.27
C LEU A 148 -2.72 -7.44 6.33
N ILE A 149 -1.84 -6.44 6.43
CA ILE A 149 -2.21 -5.03 6.39
C ILE A 149 -2.01 -4.53 4.96
N ARG A 150 -3.11 -4.36 4.22
CA ARG A 150 -3.08 -3.70 2.91
C ARG A 150 -3.38 -2.21 3.09
N SER A 151 -2.37 -1.37 2.94
CA SER A 151 -2.40 0.08 3.22
C SER A 151 -3.45 0.87 2.43
N THR A 152 -3.86 0.40 1.25
CA THR A 152 -4.88 1.03 0.40
C THR A 152 -6.19 0.25 0.29
N HIS A 153 -6.31 -0.88 1.01
CA HIS A 153 -7.53 -1.69 1.04
C HIS A 153 -8.54 -1.10 2.02
N VAL A 154 -8.86 0.19 1.81
CA VAL A 154 -9.73 0.99 2.68
C VAL A 154 -11.13 0.39 2.74
N THR A 155 -11.68 -0.08 1.61
CA THR A 155 -13.01 -0.73 1.56
C THR A 155 -13.12 -1.89 2.55
N GLY A 156 -12.17 -2.84 2.53
CA GLY A 156 -12.18 -3.95 3.48
C GLY A 156 -11.92 -3.50 4.92
N THR A 157 -11.05 -2.50 5.11
CA THR A 157 -10.75 -1.94 6.44
C THR A 157 -11.99 -1.31 7.07
N VAL A 158 -12.76 -0.54 6.29
CA VAL A 158 -14.02 0.08 6.72
C VAL A 158 -15.08 -0.99 7.03
N THR A 159 -15.19 -2.03 6.21
CA THR A 159 -16.08 -3.18 6.49
C THR A 159 -15.71 -3.87 7.81
N ASP A 160 -14.42 -4.12 8.05
CA ASP A 160 -13.95 -4.75 9.28
C ASP A 160 -14.26 -3.87 10.52
N ILE A 161 -14.05 -2.55 10.42
CA ILE A 161 -14.45 -1.59 11.46
C ILE A 161 -15.95 -1.70 11.74
N GLY A 162 -16.80 -1.68 10.69
CA GLY A 162 -18.24 -1.81 10.82
C GLY A 162 -18.68 -3.11 11.49
N VAL A 163 -18.09 -4.24 11.09
CA VAL A 163 -18.34 -5.55 11.72
C VAL A 163 -17.92 -5.56 13.19
N MET A 164 -16.76 -4.99 13.52
CA MET A 164 -16.28 -4.90 14.91
C MET A 164 -17.20 -4.04 15.77
N ILE A 165 -17.65 -2.88 15.28
CA ILE A 165 -18.62 -2.03 15.97
C ILE A 165 -19.94 -2.79 16.17
N GLY A 166 -20.42 -3.50 15.14
CA GLY A 166 -21.63 -4.33 15.23
C GLY A 166 -21.51 -5.44 16.30
N HIS A 167 -20.36 -6.10 16.40
CA HIS A 167 -20.10 -7.07 17.47
C HIS A 167 -20.09 -6.43 18.86
N TRP A 168 -19.50 -5.24 18.99
CA TRP A 168 -19.49 -4.50 20.26
C TRP A 168 -20.89 -4.10 20.70
N ILE A 169 -21.73 -3.60 19.78
CA ILE A 169 -23.15 -3.29 20.04
C ILE A 169 -23.92 -4.53 20.51
N ARG A 170 -23.58 -5.72 19.99
CA ARG A 170 -24.17 -7.00 20.40
C ARG A 170 -23.55 -7.57 21.70
N HIS A 171 -22.86 -6.75 22.48
CA HIS A 171 -22.17 -7.11 23.73
C HIS A 171 -21.15 -8.25 23.58
N ARG A 172 -20.60 -8.47 22.37
CA ARG A 172 -19.53 -9.43 22.16
C ARG A 172 -18.19 -8.78 22.49
N LYS A 173 -17.25 -9.58 22.99
CA LYS A 173 -15.87 -9.12 23.23
C LYS A 173 -15.21 -8.80 21.88
N ILE A 174 -14.71 -7.58 21.74
CA ILE A 174 -13.95 -7.13 20.58
C ILE A 174 -12.50 -6.80 20.97
N GLU A 175 -11.62 -6.89 19.98
CA GLU A 175 -10.23 -6.48 20.14
C GLU A 175 -10.13 -4.97 19.88
N THR A 176 -10.33 -4.15 20.92
CA THR A 176 -10.36 -2.67 20.82
C THR A 176 -9.09 -2.07 20.21
N TRP A 177 -7.93 -2.69 20.46
CA TRP A 177 -6.67 -2.27 19.85
C TRP A 177 -6.69 -2.40 18.32
N LYS A 178 -7.30 -3.47 17.79
CA LYS A 178 -7.41 -3.72 16.35
C LYS A 178 -8.36 -2.70 15.73
N LEU A 179 -9.45 -2.36 16.42
CA LEU A 179 -10.36 -1.30 15.99
C LEU A 179 -9.65 0.05 15.90
N GLY A 180 -8.88 0.41 16.94
CA GLY A 180 -8.06 1.63 16.95
C GLY A 180 -7.01 1.64 15.83
N PHE A 181 -6.33 0.52 15.60
CA PHE A 181 -5.35 0.37 14.51
C PHE A 181 -5.99 0.58 13.13
N LEU A 182 -7.09 -0.13 12.82
CA LEU A 182 -7.76 -0.02 11.52
C LEU A 182 -8.31 1.40 11.30
N SER A 183 -8.87 2.01 12.35
CA SER A 183 -9.35 3.39 12.30
C SER A 183 -8.23 4.37 12.02
N ALA A 184 -7.07 4.22 12.69
CA ALA A 184 -5.90 5.05 12.45
C ALA A 184 -5.37 4.91 11.02
N VAL A 185 -5.39 3.70 10.44
CA VAL A 185 -5.01 3.46 9.03
C VAL A 185 -5.94 4.20 8.07
N VAL A 186 -7.27 4.13 8.28
CA VAL A 186 -8.25 4.86 7.45
C VAL A 186 -8.05 6.37 7.57
N LEU A 187 -7.84 6.88 8.79
CA LEU A 187 -7.58 8.31 9.02
C LEU A 187 -6.26 8.76 8.41
N ALA A 188 -5.20 7.96 8.50
CA ALA A 188 -3.92 8.24 7.86
C ALA A 188 -4.06 8.31 6.33
N PHE A 189 -4.76 7.34 5.73
CA PHE A 189 -5.06 7.37 4.28
C PHE A 189 -5.86 8.63 3.90
N GLY A 190 -6.92 8.96 4.65
CA GLY A 190 -7.74 10.14 4.38
C GLY A 190 -6.99 11.46 4.54
N THR A 191 -6.19 11.60 5.60
CA THR A 191 -5.36 12.80 5.82
C THR A 191 -4.28 12.94 4.76
N GLY A 192 -3.62 11.84 4.37
CA GLY A 192 -2.70 11.82 3.24
C GLY A 192 -3.36 12.26 1.94
N GLY A 193 -4.57 11.75 1.66
CA GLY A 193 -5.35 12.15 0.49
C GLY A 193 -5.75 13.62 0.50
N PHE A 194 -6.14 14.16 1.66
CA PHE A 194 -6.41 15.60 1.81
C PHE A 194 -5.17 16.44 1.48
N PHE A 195 -4.00 16.10 2.04
CA PHE A 195 -2.75 16.82 1.72
C PHE A 195 -2.33 16.65 0.27
N GLY A 196 -2.57 15.48 -0.33
CA GLY A 196 -2.32 15.20 -1.74
C GLY A 196 -3.13 16.10 -2.65
N ALA A 197 -4.45 16.12 -2.47
CA ALA A 197 -5.34 17.00 -3.22
C ALA A 197 -5.01 18.48 -2.99
N TRP A 198 -4.75 18.88 -1.74
CA TRP A 198 -4.42 20.26 -1.41
C TRP A 198 -3.11 20.75 -2.07
N LEU A 199 -2.08 19.90 -2.12
CA LEU A 199 -0.82 20.22 -2.81
C LEU A 199 -0.96 20.16 -4.33
N ASP A 200 -1.73 19.22 -4.86
CA ASP A 200 -2.00 19.11 -6.30
C ASP A 200 -2.67 20.37 -6.84
N LEU A 201 -3.66 20.91 -6.13
CA LEU A 201 -4.32 22.18 -6.49
C LEU A 201 -3.37 23.38 -6.59
N ARG A 202 -2.20 23.33 -5.93
CA ARG A 202 -1.23 24.44 -5.90
C ARG A 202 -0.02 24.21 -6.81
N PHE A 203 0.43 22.97 -6.93
CA PHE A 203 1.71 22.63 -7.56
C PHE A 203 1.56 21.67 -8.75
N GLY A 204 0.35 21.16 -9.01
CA GLY A 204 0.08 20.16 -10.03
C GLY A 204 0.90 18.89 -9.83
N PRO A 205 1.35 18.22 -10.91
CA PRO A 205 2.01 16.91 -10.81
C PRO A 205 3.33 16.95 -10.03
N ARG A 206 3.93 18.13 -9.83
CA ARG A 206 5.17 18.32 -9.09
C ARG A 206 5.07 17.79 -7.66
N CYS A 207 3.87 17.75 -7.08
CA CYS A 207 3.68 17.24 -5.73
C CYS A 207 3.99 15.73 -5.63
N LEU A 208 3.93 14.95 -6.72
CA LEU A 208 4.40 13.55 -6.72
C LEU A 208 5.90 13.42 -6.40
N ALA A 209 6.70 14.47 -6.67
CA ALA A 209 8.11 14.49 -6.30
C ALA A 209 8.32 14.38 -4.79
N VAL A 210 7.38 14.86 -3.97
CA VAL A 210 7.43 14.73 -2.50
C VAL A 210 7.39 13.25 -2.11
N GLY A 211 6.46 12.49 -2.69
CA GLY A 211 6.37 11.04 -2.49
C GLY A 211 7.61 10.31 -3.02
N SER A 212 8.09 10.71 -4.21
CA SER A 212 9.31 10.18 -4.82
C SER A 212 10.53 10.31 -3.90
N VAL A 213 10.84 11.54 -3.45
CA VAL A 213 11.98 11.84 -2.58
C VAL A 213 11.82 11.13 -1.24
N GLY A 214 10.61 11.14 -0.65
CA GLY A 214 10.31 10.44 0.59
C GLY A 214 10.64 8.94 0.51
N CYS A 215 10.20 8.27 -0.54
CA CYS A 215 10.46 6.84 -0.74
C CYS A 215 11.94 6.55 -0.99
N VAL A 216 12.64 7.35 -1.80
CA VAL A 216 14.08 7.18 -2.04
C VAL A 216 14.87 7.37 -0.74
N VAL A 217 14.61 8.44 0.01
CA VAL A 217 15.30 8.74 1.27
C VAL A 217 15.05 7.62 2.29
N ALA A 218 13.80 7.18 2.45
CA ALA A 218 13.46 6.08 3.34
C ALA A 218 14.15 4.77 2.92
N GLY A 219 14.16 4.46 1.62
CA GLY A 219 14.78 3.27 1.08
C GLY A 219 16.30 3.25 1.23
N VAL A 220 16.97 4.39 0.96
CA VAL A 220 18.42 4.55 1.19
C VAL A 220 18.75 4.49 2.68
N GLY A 221 17.96 5.16 3.53
CA GLY A 221 18.13 5.11 4.98
C GLY A 221 18.04 3.68 5.52
N LEU A 222 17.03 2.92 5.06
CA LEU A 222 16.87 1.51 5.42
C LEU A 222 18.05 0.65 4.93
N TRP A 223 18.51 0.90 3.71
CA TRP A 223 19.66 0.18 3.14
C TRP A 223 20.95 0.45 3.91
N ILE A 224 21.22 1.71 4.29
CA ILE A 224 22.37 2.10 5.11
C ILE A 224 22.27 1.48 6.51
N ALA A 225 21.11 1.57 7.16
CA ALA A 225 20.88 1.02 8.49
C ALA A 225 21.09 -0.50 8.54
N VAL A 226 20.68 -1.22 7.50
CA VAL A 226 20.94 -2.66 7.37
C VAL A 226 22.43 -2.92 7.10
N ARG A 227 23.08 -2.17 6.21
CA ARG A 227 24.52 -2.33 5.93
C ARG A 227 25.40 -2.04 7.14
N ARG A 228 25.05 -1.07 7.96
CA ARG A 228 25.76 -0.71 9.21
C ARG A 228 25.40 -1.63 10.39
N GLY A 229 24.51 -2.60 10.19
CA GLY A 229 24.10 -3.55 11.23
C GLY A 229 23.22 -2.97 12.33
N TRP A 230 22.72 -1.73 12.16
CA TRP A 230 21.75 -1.11 13.08
C TRP A 230 20.42 -1.84 13.06
N LEU A 231 20.05 -2.38 11.90
CA LEU A 231 18.94 -3.29 11.72
C LEU A 231 19.50 -4.66 11.37
N ARG A 232 19.61 -5.55 12.36
CA ARG A 232 19.87 -6.96 12.11
C ARG A 232 18.56 -7.60 11.63
N PRO A 233 18.51 -8.18 10.41
CA PRO A 233 17.46 -9.12 10.09
C PRO A 233 17.56 -10.23 11.13
N ALA A 234 16.55 -10.43 11.99
CA ALA A 234 16.58 -11.53 12.94
C ALA A 234 16.81 -12.83 12.16
N ALA A 235 17.74 -13.66 12.62
CA ALA A 235 18.02 -14.94 11.99
C ALA A 235 16.71 -15.72 11.82
N VAL A 236 16.54 -16.32 10.63
CA VAL A 236 15.38 -17.15 10.29
C VAL A 236 15.39 -18.38 11.19
N ALA A 237 14.82 -18.27 12.38
CA ALA A 237 14.55 -19.40 13.25
C ALA A 237 13.21 -20.02 12.80
N GLY A 238 13.30 -21.18 12.15
CA GLY A 238 12.15 -22.01 11.81
C GLY A 238 11.64 -21.83 10.38
N SER A 239 11.09 -22.93 9.84
CA SER A 239 10.40 -23.04 8.57
C SER A 239 9.51 -21.83 8.29
N GLY A 240 9.45 -21.42 7.02
CA GLY A 240 8.77 -20.21 6.59
C GLY A 240 7.31 -20.15 7.09
N PRO A 241 6.71 -18.95 7.18
CA PRO A 241 5.28 -18.85 7.46
C PRO A 241 4.49 -19.68 6.44
N ARG A 242 3.85 -20.75 6.89
CA ARG A 242 2.81 -21.44 6.12
C ARG A 242 1.70 -20.42 5.85
N THR A 243 1.59 -19.99 4.61
CA THR A 243 0.48 -19.15 4.14
C THR A 243 -0.52 -20.03 3.41
N ALA A 244 -1.80 -19.64 3.35
CA ALA A 244 -2.81 -20.40 2.60
C ALA A 244 -2.44 -20.57 1.11
N SER A 245 -1.65 -19.65 0.57
CA SER A 245 -1.14 -19.67 -0.81
C SER A 245 0.08 -20.60 -1.00
N PHE A 246 0.82 -20.89 0.08
CA PHE A 246 1.99 -21.77 0.05
C PHE A 246 2.00 -22.67 1.29
N PRO A 247 1.17 -23.72 1.33
CA PRO A 247 1.03 -24.60 2.49
C PRO A 247 2.25 -25.52 2.72
N ASN A 248 3.08 -25.74 1.68
CA ASN A 248 4.14 -26.76 1.65
C ASN A 248 5.58 -26.18 1.62
N LEU A 249 5.78 -24.93 2.04
CA LEU A 249 7.12 -24.34 2.23
C LEU A 249 7.62 -24.46 3.68
#